data_AF-A0A0J7L9S3-F1
#
_entry.id   AF-A0A0J7L9S3-F1
#
_cell.length_a   1.000
_cell.length_b   1.000
_cell.length_c   1.000
_cell.angle_alpha   90.00
_cell.angle_beta   90.00
_cell.angle_gamma   90.00
#
_symmetry.space_group_name_H-M   'P 1'
#
loop_
_entity.id
_entity.type
_entity.pdbx_description
1 polymer ?
#
loop_
_entity_poly.entity_id
_entity_poly.type
_entity_poly.pdbx_seq_one_letter_code
_entity_poly.pdbx_strand_id
1 'polypeptide(L)'
;MVLLENDAFLAELTKLFEKSRLSGAVSLTIKRFNGHNKPVPRKGRPSLPTPTEYLCLVRASFRNKKISTVVYSFQRCKQIPTGILESFEDKYKWAEEAEEDKVSEAKGSLT
;
A
#
# COMPACT_ATOMS: atom_id res chain seq x y z
N MET A 1 1.11 -9.65 -13.16
CA MET A 1 1.41 -8.79 -11.99
C MET A 1 2.76 -9.25 -11.48
N VAL A 2 3.73 -8.34 -11.36
CA VAL A 2 5.13 -8.68 -11.06
C VAL A 2 5.41 -8.45 -9.58
N LEU A 3 6.06 -9.40 -8.92
CA LEU A 3 6.56 -9.23 -7.55
C LEU A 3 7.98 -8.67 -7.65
N LEU A 4 8.20 -7.49 -7.06
CA LEU A 4 9.48 -6.78 -7.06
C LEU A 4 10.01 -6.69 -5.63
N GLU A 5 11.32 -6.47 -5.53
CA GLU A 5 11.98 -6.06 -4.29
C GLU A 5 11.57 -4.62 -3.91
N ASN A 6 11.79 -4.25 -2.65
CA ASN A 6 11.32 -2.97 -2.11
C ASN A 6 11.85 -1.76 -2.90
N ASP A 7 13.14 -1.72 -3.19
CA ASP A 7 13.77 -0.58 -3.86
C ASP A 7 13.31 -0.47 -5.32
N ALA A 8 13.24 -1.60 -6.03
CA ALA A 8 12.73 -1.67 -7.38
C ALA A 8 11.24 -1.29 -7.48
N PHE A 9 10.44 -1.68 -6.46
CA PHE A 9 9.04 -1.31 -6.37
C PHE A 9 8.86 0.20 -6.21
N LEU A 10 9.64 0.84 -5.33
CA LEU A 10 9.58 2.29 -5.13
C LEU A 10 9.97 3.05 -6.40
N ALA A 11 11.04 2.62 -7.08
CA ALA A 11 11.46 3.22 -8.34
C ALA A 11 10.39 3.11 -9.44
N GLU A 12 9.76 1.95 -9.59
CA GLU A 12 8.66 1.79 -10.57
C GLU A 12 7.39 2.53 -10.14
N LEU A 13 7.10 2.61 -8.84
CA LEU A 13 5.95 3.34 -8.32
C LEU A 13 6.04 4.84 -8.64
N THR A 14 7.22 5.46 -8.45
CA THR A 14 7.45 6.86 -8.82
C THR A 14 7.22 7.09 -10.32
N LYS A 15 7.74 6.19 -11.18
CA LYS A 15 7.49 6.25 -12.63
C LYS A 15 6.01 6.11 -12.99
N LEU A 16 5.22 5.37 -12.21
CA LEU A 16 3.78 5.27 -12.41
C LEU A 16 3.08 6.58 -12.07
N PHE A 17 3.46 7.23 -10.97
CA PHE A 17 2.91 8.53 -10.57
C PHE A 17 3.27 9.64 -11.55
N GLU A 18 4.50 9.68 -12.04
CA GLU A 18 4.89 10.62 -13.10
C GLU A 18 4.02 10.49 -14.35
N LYS A 19 3.67 9.26 -14.74
CA LYS A 19 2.79 8.98 -15.89
C LYS A 19 1.34 9.28 -15.62
N SER A 20 0.88 9.13 -14.38
CA SER A 20 -0.50 9.44 -14.01
C SER A 20 -0.76 10.94 -13.95
N ARG A 21 0.26 11.80 -13.74
CA ARG A 21 0.10 13.27 -13.74
C ARG A 21 -0.60 13.81 -14.99
N LEU A 22 -0.34 13.20 -16.14
CA LEU A 22 -0.94 13.62 -17.42
C LEU A 22 -2.34 13.03 -17.62
N SER A 23 -2.59 11.78 -17.19
CA SER A 23 -3.89 11.15 -17.39
C SER A 23 -4.07 9.86 -16.57
N GLY A 24 -5.07 9.87 -15.69
CA GLY A 24 -5.56 8.71 -14.95
C GLY A 24 -5.09 8.68 -13.49
N ALA A 25 -5.53 7.65 -12.76
CA ALA A 25 -5.19 7.45 -11.35
C ALA A 25 -4.43 6.13 -11.15
N VAL A 26 -3.52 6.11 -10.18
CA VAL A 26 -2.84 4.90 -9.73
C VAL A 26 -3.65 4.28 -8.59
N SER A 27 -4.09 3.04 -8.76
CA SER A 27 -4.77 2.32 -7.68
C SER A 27 -3.75 1.56 -6.85
N LEU A 28 -3.67 1.89 -5.56
CA LEU A 28 -2.87 1.21 -4.57
C LEU A 28 -3.75 0.34 -3.66
N THR A 29 -3.31 -0.89 -3.41
CA THR A 29 -4.00 -1.81 -2.50
C THR A 29 -3.00 -2.43 -1.54
N ILE A 30 -3.28 -2.31 -0.26
CA ILE A 30 -2.47 -2.92 0.80
C ILE A 30 -3.30 -4.02 1.44
N LYS A 31 -2.81 -5.26 1.41
CA LYS A 31 -3.48 -6.42 2.03
C LYS A 31 -2.55 -7.13 2.99
N ARG A 32 -3.13 -7.69 4.06
CA ARG A 32 -2.42 -8.63 4.93
C ARG A 32 -2.02 -9.87 4.14
N PHE A 33 -0.77 -10.29 4.28
CA PHE A 33 -0.19 -11.43 3.59
C PHE A 33 0.35 -12.44 4.61
N ASN A 34 -0.06 -13.69 4.43
CA ASN A 34 0.24 -14.83 5.29
C ASN A 34 1.47 -15.63 4.82
N GLY A 35 2.24 -15.11 3.85
CA GLY A 35 3.40 -15.81 3.29
C GLY A 35 3.06 -16.94 2.31
N HIS A 36 1.77 -17.30 2.19
CA HIS A 36 1.33 -18.41 1.35
C HIS A 36 1.04 -17.93 -0.07
N ASN A 37 1.80 -18.43 -1.04
CA ASN A 37 1.55 -18.20 -2.47
C ASN A 37 0.68 -19.30 -3.12
N LYS A 38 0.26 -20.29 -2.33
CA LYS A 38 -0.57 -21.41 -2.79
C LYS A 38 -2.01 -21.21 -2.34
N PRO A 39 -3.00 -21.65 -3.14
CA PRO A 39 -4.40 -21.61 -2.72
C PRO A 39 -4.63 -22.47 -1.49
N VAL A 40 -5.67 -22.14 -0.73
CA VAL A 40 -6.07 -22.91 0.45
C VAL A 40 -6.44 -24.33 0.01
N PRO A 41 -5.85 -25.38 0.63
CA PRO A 41 -6.16 -26.77 0.30
C PRO A 41 -7.66 -27.08 0.45
N ARG A 42 -8.17 -27.95 -0.44
CA ARG A 42 -9.56 -28.44 -0.38
C ARG A 42 -9.74 -29.32 0.88
N LYS A 43 -10.96 -29.37 1.43
CA LYS A 43 -11.30 -30.18 2.61
C LYS A 43 -10.79 -31.62 2.44
N GLY A 44 -10.04 -32.13 3.42
CA GLY A 44 -9.42 -33.47 3.40
C GLY A 44 -7.90 -33.49 3.13
N ARG A 45 -7.27 -32.35 2.83
CA ARG A 45 -5.80 -32.20 2.76
C ARG A 45 -5.27 -31.45 3.99
N PRO A 46 -4.01 -31.69 4.40
CA PRO A 46 -3.42 -31.00 5.55
C PRO A 46 -3.53 -29.48 5.39
N SER A 47 -3.92 -28.81 6.46
CA SER A 47 -4.05 -27.35 6.48
C SER A 47 -2.68 -26.69 6.30
N LEU A 48 -2.67 -25.50 5.73
CA LEU A 48 -1.45 -24.69 5.66
C LEU A 48 -1.01 -24.33 7.09
N PRO A 49 0.30 -24.29 7.36
CA PRO A 49 0.81 -23.92 8.67
C PRO A 49 0.34 -22.50 9.01
N THR A 50 -0.03 -22.31 10.28
CA THR A 50 -0.39 -21.01 10.81
C THR A 50 0.81 -20.06 10.68
N PRO A 51 0.66 -18.90 10.03
CA PRO A 51 1.77 -17.98 9.85
C PRO A 51 2.14 -17.35 11.20
N THR A 52 3.40 -17.56 11.62
CA THR A 52 3.99 -16.95 12.83
C THR A 52 4.10 -15.44 12.69
N GLU A 53 4.39 -14.96 11.48
CA GLU A 53 4.55 -13.54 11.17
C GLU A 53 3.64 -13.14 10.02
N TYR A 54 2.99 -12.00 10.17
CA TYR A 54 2.13 -11.44 9.13
C TYR A 54 2.89 -10.35 8.38
N LEU A 55 2.93 -10.51 7.07
CA LEU A 55 3.51 -9.57 6.14
C LEU A 55 2.40 -8.67 5.57
N CYS A 56 2.78 -7.59 4.91
CA CYS A 56 1.86 -6.78 4.12
C CYS A 56 2.22 -6.88 2.65
N LEU A 57 1.23 -7.13 1.79
CA LEU A 57 1.38 -7.16 0.35
C LEU A 57 0.78 -5.89 -0.24
N VAL A 58 1.66 -5.05 -0.78
CA VAL A 58 1.31 -3.81 -1.46
C VAL A 58 1.23 -4.09 -2.96
N ARG A 59 0.17 -3.61 -3.60
CA ARG A 59 -0.04 -3.72 -5.05
C ARG A 59 -0.33 -2.35 -5.60
N ALA A 60 0.34 -1.99 -6.69
CA ALA A 60 0.02 -0.79 -7.46
C ALA A 60 -0.41 -1.20 -8.87
N SER A 61 -1.46 -0.54 -9.37
CA SER A 61 -1.94 -0.73 -10.72
C SER A 61 -2.23 0.59 -11.40
N PHE A 62 -1.73 0.72 -12.62
CA PHE A 62 -1.97 1.85 -13.50
C PHE A 62 -2.16 1.33 -14.92
N ARG A 63 -3.40 1.39 -15.42
CA ARG A 63 -3.81 0.86 -16.72
C ARG A 63 -3.34 -0.59 -16.91
N ASN A 64 -2.34 -0.80 -17.76
CA ASN A 64 -1.80 -2.12 -18.10
C ASN A 64 -0.67 -2.56 -17.17
N LYS A 65 -0.03 -1.64 -16.43
CA LYS A 65 1.10 -1.95 -15.54
C LYS A 65 0.59 -2.32 -14.14
N LYS A 66 1.02 -3.47 -13.64
CA LYS A 66 0.66 -4.00 -12.30
C LYS A 66 1.90 -4.52 -11.59
N ILE A 67 2.31 -3.83 -10.53
CA ILE A 67 3.48 -4.16 -9.69
C ILE A 67 3.03 -4.48 -8.26
N SER A 68 3.84 -5.27 -7.56
CA SER A 68 3.55 -5.67 -6.17
C SER A 68 4.85 -5.89 -5.40
N THR A 69 4.81 -5.65 -4.09
CA THR A 69 5.92 -5.92 -3.17
C THR A 69 5.40 -6.47 -1.84
N VAL A 70 6.24 -7.24 -1.14
CA VAL A 70 5.96 -7.73 0.22
C VAL A 70 6.82 -6.95 1.20
N VAL A 71 6.17 -6.29 2.15
CA VAL A 71 6.80 -5.48 3.18
C VAL A 71 6.62 -6.16 4.54
N TYR A 72 7.72 -6.28 5.29
CA TYR A 72 7.69 -6.71 6.68
C TYR A 72 7.16 -5.55 7.53
N SER A 73 5.96 -5.71 8.11
CA SER A 73 5.45 -4.74 9.08
C SER A 73 5.24 -5.47 10.41
N PHE A 74 6.16 -5.28 11.34
CA PHE A 74 6.07 -5.86 12.67
C PHE A 74 4.92 -5.25 13.50
N GLN A 75 4.53 -3.99 13.22
CA GLN A 75 3.59 -3.24 14.08
C GLN A 75 2.26 -2.81 13.44
N ARG A 76 2.13 -2.69 12.11
CA ARG A 76 0.94 -2.06 11.48
C ARG A 76 -0.06 -3.01 10.81
N CYS A 77 0.30 -4.24 10.46
CA CYS A 77 -0.63 -5.20 9.86
C CYS A 77 -1.54 -5.96 10.87
N LYS A 78 -1.46 -5.65 12.18
CA LYS A 78 -2.27 -6.29 13.24
C LYS A 78 -3.69 -5.71 13.44
N GLN A 79 -4.03 -4.59 12.80
CA GLN A 79 -5.31 -3.90 13.02
C GLN A 79 -6.16 -3.69 11.75
N ILE A 80 -6.12 -4.60 10.78
CA ILE A 80 -7.11 -4.58 9.70
C ILE A 80 -7.98 -5.84 9.82
N PRO A 81 -8.96 -5.87 10.75
CA PRO A 81 -10.17 -6.64 10.51
C PRO A 81 -10.89 -6.03 9.30
N THR A 82 -11.61 -6.86 8.57
CA THR A 82 -12.22 -6.65 7.25
C THR A 82 -13.27 -5.52 7.15
N GLY A 83 -13.31 -4.57 8.08
CA GLY A 83 -14.21 -3.41 8.10
C GLY A 83 -13.54 -2.04 7.89
N ILE A 84 -12.22 -1.96 7.70
CA ILE A 84 -11.48 -0.68 7.63
C ILE A 84 -11.08 -0.38 6.18
N LEU A 85 -12.07 -0.12 5.32
CA LEU A 85 -11.81 0.68 4.12
C LEU A 85 -12.13 2.16 4.36
N GLU A 86 -12.98 2.50 5.34
CA GLU A 86 -13.25 3.90 5.74
C GLU A 86 -12.06 4.54 6.48
N SER A 87 -11.44 3.89 7.47
CA SER A 87 -10.44 4.57 8.30
C SER A 87 -9.05 4.75 7.66
N PHE A 88 -8.82 4.19 6.46
CA PHE A 88 -7.55 4.40 5.73
C PHE A 88 -7.57 5.69 4.89
N GLU A 89 -8.75 6.12 4.41
CA GLU A 89 -8.91 7.41 3.71
C GLU A 89 -8.77 8.59 4.67
N ASP A 90 -9.27 8.46 5.90
CA ASP A 90 -9.11 9.47 6.95
C ASP A 90 -7.64 9.72 7.30
N LYS A 91 -6.78 8.70 7.19
CA LYS A 91 -5.37 8.81 7.59
C LYS A 91 -4.49 9.53 6.55
N TYR A 92 -4.97 9.72 5.33
CA TYR A 92 -4.27 10.52 4.31
C TYR A 92 -4.83 11.95 4.23
N LYS A 93 -6.08 12.16 4.66
CA LYS A 93 -6.73 13.47 4.71
C LYS A 93 -6.05 14.46 5.68
N TRP A 94 -5.64 14.00 6.88
CA TRP A 94 -4.89 14.85 7.83
C TRP A 94 -3.44 15.13 7.40
N ALA A 95 -2.87 14.33 6.50
CA ALA A 95 -1.53 14.58 5.99
C ALA A 95 -1.53 15.66 4.91
N GLU A 96 -2.62 15.77 4.13
CA GLU A 96 -2.81 16.80 3.12
C GLU A 96 -3.15 18.16 3.76
N GLU A 97 -4.01 18.19 4.79
CA GLU A 97 -4.28 19.42 5.58
C GLU A 97 -3.04 19.92 6.34
N ALA A 98 -2.20 19.01 6.87
CA ALA A 98 -0.98 19.39 7.57
C ALA A 98 0.14 19.94 6.65
N GLU A 99 0.05 19.70 5.34
CA GLU A 99 1.00 20.27 4.37
C GLU A 99 0.53 21.66 3.89
N GLU A 100 -0.77 21.91 3.75
CA GLU A 100 -1.32 23.24 3.41
C GLU A 100 -1.12 24.28 4.54
N ASP A 101 -1.20 23.85 5.80
CA ASP A 101 -0.95 24.74 6.95
C ASP A 101 0.51 25.24 7.03
N LYS A 102 1.48 24.43 6.57
CA LYS A 102 2.90 24.87 6.54
C LYS A 102 3.23 25.83 5.41
N VAL A 103 2.44 25.85 4.34
CA VAL A 103 2.66 26.76 3.19
C VAL A 103 2.05 28.14 3.46
N SER A 104 1.03 28.25 4.30
CA SER A 104 0.41 29.52 4.69
C SER A 104 1.26 30.31 5.70
N GLU A 105 1.97 29.63 6.61
CA GLU A 105 2.83 30.27 7.62
C GLU A 105 4.14 30.84 7.03
N ALA A 106 4.63 30.28 5.91
CA ALA A 106 5.82 30.78 5.22
C ALA A 106 5.58 32.05 4.37
N LYS A 107 4.32 32.46 4.14
CA LYS A 107 3.97 33.69 3.40
C LYS A 107 3.67 34.89 4.30
N GLY A 108 3.60 34.70 5.62
CA GLY A 108 3.33 35.76 6.60
C GLY A 108 4.56 36.52 7.11
N SER A 109 5.78 36.15 6.72
CA SER A 109 7.01 36.72 7.29
C SER A 109 7.74 37.74 6.39
N LEU A 110 7.04 38.38 5.44
CA LEU A 110 7.62 39.46 4.64
C LEU A 110 6.62 40.62 4.43
N THR A 111 6.24 41.26 5.53
CA THR A 111 5.84 42.68 5.61
C THR A 111 6.04 43.17 7.03
#